data_AF-A0A1G3VX99-F1
#
_entry.id   AF-A0A1G3VX99-F1
#
_cell.length_a   1.000
_cell.length_b   1.000
_cell.length_c   1.000
_cell.angle_alpha   90.00
_cell.angle_beta   90.00
_cell.angle_gamma   90.00
#
_symmetry.space_group_name_H-M   'P 1'
#
loop_
_entity.id
_entity.type
_entity.pdbx_description
1 polymer ?
#
loop_
_entity_poly.entity_id
_entity_poly.type
_entity_poly.pdbx_seq_one_letter_code
_entity_poly.pdbx_strand_id
1 'polypeptide(L)'
;MTILKLIAKILILIVGAIMLLLSFDVFESGGNFFEMLGAFFIHALPAIVIILFVVFFWNGERILGLISLVAAIMLFLFFELYKNIDQSWITFLIIIVPLIASGIILLLKTNNSKSNEK
;
A
#
# COMPACT_ATOMS: atom_id res chain seq x y z
N MET A 1 -3.14 -14.39 16.55
CA MET A 1 -2.53 -13.29 15.75
C MET A 1 -1.65 -12.47 16.69
N THR A 2 -0.32 -12.40 16.47
CA THR A 2 0.54 -11.57 17.34
C THR A 2 0.30 -10.08 17.07
N ILE A 3 0.35 -9.23 18.09
CA ILE A 3 0.13 -7.76 17.99
C ILE A 3 0.89 -7.13 16.80
N LEU A 4 2.16 -7.51 16.61
CA LEU A 4 2.98 -6.97 15.52
C LEU A 4 2.41 -7.23 14.11
N LYS A 5 1.77 -8.38 13.88
CA LYS A 5 1.17 -8.71 12.58
C LYS A 5 -0.11 -7.91 12.35
N LEU A 6 -0.86 -7.65 13.43
CA LEU A 6 -2.03 -6.79 13.37
C LEU A 6 -1.61 -5.35 13.02
N ILE A 7 -0.58 -4.82 13.68
CA ILE A 7 -0.04 -3.49 13.38
C ILE A 7 0.36 -3.39 11.91
N ALA A 8 1.07 -4.38 11.36
CA ALA A 8 1.45 -4.39 9.94
C ALA A 8 0.22 -4.37 9.00
N LYS A 9 -0.83 -5.14 9.28
CA LYS A 9 -2.06 -5.14 8.47
C LYS A 9 -2.80 -3.81 8.53
N ILE A 10 -2.92 -3.23 9.74
CA ILE A 10 -3.52 -1.92 9.95
C ILE A 10 -2.72 -0.85 9.21
N LEU A 11 -1.39 -0.93 9.24
CA LEU A 11 -0.53 0.02 8.55
C LEU A 11 -0.74 -0.01 7.02
N ILE A 12 -0.87 -1.20 6.43
CA ILE A 12 -1.21 -1.33 4.99
C ILE A 12 -2.58 -0.71 4.69
N LEU A 13 -3.59 -0.92 5.56
CA LEU A 13 -4.90 -0.29 5.39
C LEU A 13 -4.83 1.23 5.48
N ILE A 14 -4.06 1.77 6.42
CA ILE A 14 -3.84 3.22 6.55
C ILE A 14 -3.22 3.78 5.28
N VAL A 15 -2.20 3.12 4.72
CA VAL A 15 -1.59 3.53 3.45
C VAL A 15 -2.62 3.54 2.33
N GLY A 16 -3.42 2.48 2.20
CA GLY A 16 -4.50 2.42 1.21
C GLY A 16 -5.50 3.56 1.39
N ALA A 17 -5.92 3.86 2.63
CA ALA A 17 -6.84 4.96 2.92
C ALA A 17 -6.24 6.32 2.57
N ILE A 18 -4.97 6.57 2.90
CA ILE A 18 -4.27 7.81 2.54
C ILE A 18 -4.21 7.98 1.02
N MET A 19 -3.83 6.93 0.29
CA MET A 19 -3.78 6.98 -1.17
C MET A 19 -5.14 7.24 -1.79
N LEU A 20 -6.20 6.64 -1.24
CA LEU A 20 -7.56 6.89 -1.68
C LEU A 20 -7.97 8.35 -1.43
N LEU A 21 -7.59 8.93 -0.29
CA LEU A 21 -7.82 10.35 -0.01
C LEU A 21 -7.07 11.25 -0.99
N LEU A 22 -5.80 10.94 -1.30
CA LEU A 22 -5.01 11.69 -2.27
C LEU A 22 -5.59 11.63 -3.68
N SER A 23 -6.33 10.58 -4.03
CA SER A 23 -6.96 10.49 -5.35
C SER A 23 -8.07 11.53 -5.59
N PHE A 24 -8.60 12.17 -4.54
CA PHE A 24 -9.60 13.24 -4.68
C PHE A 24 -9.02 14.55 -5.22
N ASP A 25 -7.69 14.72 -5.18
CA ASP A 25 -7.01 15.93 -5.69
C ASP A 25 -7.30 16.19 -7.18
N VAL A 26 -7.63 15.14 -7.94
CA VAL A 26 -8.00 15.25 -9.37
C VAL A 26 -9.19 16.17 -9.62
N PHE A 27 -10.08 16.36 -8.64
CA PHE A 27 -11.26 17.23 -8.80
C PHE A 27 -10.91 18.72 -8.73
N GLU A 28 -9.71 19.08 -8.27
CA GLU A 28 -9.23 20.47 -8.27
C GLU A 28 -8.64 20.89 -9.64
N SER A 29 -8.42 19.94 -10.55
CA SER A 29 -7.71 20.16 -11.83
C SER A 29 -8.50 20.88 -12.93
N GLY A 30 -9.80 21.13 -12.75
CA GLY A 30 -10.62 21.96 -13.66
C GLY A 30 -11.06 21.34 -15.00
N GLY A 31 -10.94 20.02 -15.20
CA GLY A 31 -11.48 19.28 -16.36
C GLY A 31 -13.01 19.07 -16.37
N ASN A 32 -13.53 18.39 -17.40
CA ASN A 32 -14.95 18.00 -17.45
C ASN A 32 -15.27 16.92 -16.38
N PHE A 33 -16.50 16.86 -15.87
CA PHE A 33 -16.93 15.92 -14.84
C PHE A 33 -16.57 14.45 -15.16
N PHE A 34 -16.80 14.00 -16.40
CA PHE A 34 -16.47 12.62 -16.80
C PHE A 34 -14.95 12.37 -16.89
N GLU A 35 -14.16 13.38 -17.25
CA GLU A 35 -12.71 13.30 -17.27
C GLU A 35 -12.16 13.21 -15.84
N MET A 36 -12.66 14.06 -14.93
CA MET A 36 -12.31 14.02 -13.51
C MET A 36 -12.69 12.68 -12.87
N LEU A 37 -13.88 12.15 -13.17
CA LEU A 37 -14.33 10.87 -12.65
C LEU A 37 -13.45 9.71 -13.16
N GLY A 38 -13.09 9.72 -14.45
CA GLY A 38 -12.15 8.76 -15.02
C GLY A 38 -10.76 8.84 -14.36
N ALA A 39 -10.24 10.06 -14.19
CA ALA A 39 -8.96 10.30 -13.51
C ALA A 39 -9.01 9.80 -12.06
N PHE A 40 -10.07 10.11 -11.32
CA PHE A 40 -10.27 9.63 -9.95
C PHE A 40 -10.14 8.11 -9.86
N PHE A 41 -10.83 7.36 -10.72
CA PHE A 41 -10.72 5.89 -10.70
C PHE A 41 -9.31 5.39 -11.03
N ILE A 42 -8.59 6.02 -11.95
CA ILE A 42 -7.20 5.66 -12.28
C ILE A 42 -6.28 5.89 -11.08
N HIS A 43 -6.41 7.04 -10.40
CA HIS A 43 -5.60 7.39 -9.23
C HIS A 43 -6.00 6.59 -7.98
N ALA A 44 -7.27 6.25 -7.82
CA ALA A 44 -7.79 5.47 -6.69
C ALA A 44 -7.52 3.95 -6.84
N LEU A 45 -7.34 3.45 -8.06
CA LEU A 45 -7.23 2.01 -8.32
C LEU A 45 -6.12 1.33 -7.50
N PRO A 46 -4.88 1.86 -7.40
CA PRO A 46 -3.84 1.23 -6.60
C PRO A 46 -4.24 1.12 -5.11
N ALA A 47 -4.90 2.13 -4.58
CA ALA A 47 -5.38 2.16 -3.20
C ALA A 47 -6.46 1.10 -2.95
N ILE A 48 -7.46 1.04 -3.84
CA ILE A 48 -8.56 0.06 -3.77
C ILE A 48 -8.00 -1.36 -3.84
N VAL A 49 -7.06 -1.63 -4.75
CA VAL A 49 -6.43 -2.94 -4.91
C VAL A 49 -5.68 -3.36 -3.64
N ILE A 50 -4.92 -2.46 -3.02
CA ILE A 50 -4.20 -2.74 -1.76
C ILE A 50 -5.21 -3.08 -0.65
N ILE A 51 -6.26 -2.28 -0.47
CA ILE A 51 -7.28 -2.49 0.56
C ILE A 51 -7.99 -3.84 0.35
N LEU A 52 -8.42 -4.13 -0.88
CA LEU A 52 -9.08 -5.39 -1.20
C LEU A 52 -8.17 -6.59 -0.90
N PHE A 53 -6.88 -6.53 -1.25
CA PHE A 53 -5.96 -7.61 -0.92
C PHE A 53 -5.82 -7.82 0.59
N VAL A 54 -5.74 -6.74 1.38
CA VAL A 54 -5.70 -6.87 2.85
C VAL A 54 -6.96 -7.55 3.39
N VAL A 55 -8.14 -7.17 2.91
CA VAL A 55 -9.42 -7.76 3.35
C VAL A 55 -9.52 -9.23 2.94
N PHE A 56 -9.24 -9.56 1.67
CA PHE A 56 -9.36 -10.94 1.18
C PHE A 56 -8.30 -11.88 1.77
N PHE A 57 -7.06 -11.41 1.91
CA PHE A 57 -5.96 -12.20 2.45
C PHE A 57 -5.69 -11.89 3.93
N TRP A 58 -6.70 -11.45 4.69
CA TRP A 58 -6.55 -11.08 6.10
C TRP A 58 -5.85 -12.16 6.93
N ASN A 59 -6.07 -13.44 6.61
CA ASN A 59 -5.42 -14.58 7.27
C ASN A 59 -4.14 -15.07 6.55
N GLY A 60 -3.89 -14.63 5.32
CA GLY A 60 -2.77 -15.03 4.45
C GLY A 60 -1.54 -14.13 4.61
N GLU A 61 -0.87 -14.18 5.75
CA GLU A 61 0.22 -13.26 6.12
C GLU A 61 1.39 -13.25 5.12
N ARG A 62 1.80 -14.42 4.61
CA ARG A 62 2.83 -14.53 3.56
C ARG A 62 2.42 -13.82 2.28
N ILE A 63 1.18 -14.03 1.86
CA ILE A 63 0.65 -13.45 0.62
C ILE A 63 0.55 -11.94 0.77
N LEU A 64 0.01 -11.45 1.89
CA LEU A 64 -0.03 -10.02 2.20
C LEU A 64 1.36 -9.39 2.26
N GLY A 65 2.33 -10.09 2.87
CA GLY A 65 3.70 -9.60 2.95
C GLY A 65 4.32 -9.43 1.56
N LEU A 66 4.13 -10.42 0.68
CA LEU A 66 4.61 -10.36 -0.70
C LEU A 66 3.90 -9.27 -1.50
N ILE A 67 2.57 -9.19 -1.42
CA ILE A 67 1.77 -8.16 -2.10
C ILE A 67 2.19 -6.76 -1.65
N SER A 68 2.44 -6.55 -0.35
CA SER A 68 2.87 -5.26 0.19
C SER A 68 4.22 -4.83 -0.39
N LEU A 69 5.18 -5.75 -0.53
CA LEU A 69 6.48 -5.47 -1.15
C LEU A 69 6.34 -5.19 -2.65
N VAL A 70 5.57 -6.01 -3.36
CA VAL A 70 5.32 -5.80 -4.80
C VAL A 70 4.63 -4.46 -5.04
N ALA A 71 3.63 -4.13 -4.23
CA ALA A 71 2.95 -2.84 -4.28
C ALA A 71 3.92 -1.68 -4.03
N ALA A 72 4.79 -1.76 -3.01
CA ALA A 72 5.80 -0.72 -2.77
C ALA A 72 6.69 -0.48 -3.99
N ILE A 73 7.18 -1.56 -4.64
CA ILE A 73 8.02 -1.44 -5.84
C ILE A 73 7.21 -0.87 -7.01
N MET A 74 6.00 -1.37 -7.26
CA MET A 74 5.16 -0.90 -8.35
C MET A 74 4.81 0.59 -8.17
N LEU A 75 4.44 1.02 -6.97
CA LEU A 75 4.14 2.43 -6.69
C LEU A 75 5.36 3.32 -6.84
N PHE A 76 6.53 2.87 -6.37
CA PHE A 76 7.78 3.61 -6.51
C PHE A 76 8.14 3.86 -7.98
N LEU A 77 7.94 2.86 -8.85
CA LEU A 77 8.19 2.97 -10.28
C LEU A 77 7.08 3.76 -11.01
N PHE A 78 5.81 3.47 -10.72
CA PHE A 78 4.65 4.06 -11.38
C PHE A 78 4.55 5.56 -11.13
N PHE A 79 4.81 6.01 -9.90
CA PHE A 79 4.86 7.44 -9.56
C PHE A 79 6.23 8.07 -9.79
N GLU A 80 7.17 7.33 -10.40
CA GLU A 80 8.52 7.80 -10.74
C GLU A 80 9.25 8.51 -9.59
N LEU A 81 9.06 8.03 -8.35
CA LEU A 81 9.56 8.71 -7.14
C LEU A 81 11.09 8.85 -7.12
N TYR A 82 11.80 8.08 -7.95
CA TYR A 82 13.24 8.14 -8.14
C TYR A 82 13.72 9.37 -8.94
N LYS A 83 12.85 10.02 -9.73
CA LYS A 83 13.26 11.16 -10.58
C LYS A 83 13.38 12.48 -9.81
N ASN A 84 12.53 12.70 -8.81
CA ASN A 84 12.46 13.95 -8.03
C ASN A 84 12.48 13.66 -6.53
N ILE A 85 13.62 13.14 -6.03
CA ILE A 85 13.78 12.71 -4.63
C ILE A 85 13.45 13.85 -3.65
N ASP A 86 13.90 15.07 -3.94
CA ASP A 86 13.71 16.24 -3.07
C ASP A 86 12.24 16.65 -2.89
N GLN A 87 11.37 16.30 -3.85
CA GLN A 87 9.93 16.57 -3.78
C GLN A 87 9.14 15.34 -3.31
N SER A 88 9.68 14.15 -3.55
CA SER A 88 8.98 12.87 -3.34
C SER A 88 9.26 12.23 -1.98
N TRP A 89 10.15 12.80 -1.16
CA TRP A 89 10.58 12.19 0.10
C TRP A 89 9.42 11.96 1.08
N ILE A 90 8.41 12.85 1.10
CA ILE A 90 7.22 12.71 1.95
C ILE A 90 6.41 11.50 1.50
N THR A 91 6.12 11.40 0.21
CA THR A 91 5.41 10.26 -0.40
C THR A 91 6.14 8.95 -0.14
N PHE A 92 7.48 8.96 -0.27
CA PHE A 92 8.31 7.80 0.04
C PHE A 92 8.19 7.38 1.51
N LEU A 93 8.26 8.32 2.45
CA LEU A 93 8.21 8.04 3.88
C LEU A 93 6.82 7.61 4.37
N ILE A 94 5.74 8.14 3.79
CA ILE A 94 4.36 7.89 4.22
C ILE A 94 3.74 6.67 3.52
N ILE A 95 4.14 6.37 2.29
CA ILE A 95 3.52 5.31 1.48
C ILE A 95 4.47 4.12 1.33
N ILE A 96 5.69 4.37 0.83
CA ILE A 96 6.60 3.30 0.43
C ILE A 96 7.22 2.61 1.65
N VAL A 97 7.76 3.37 2.60
CA VAL A 97 8.40 2.82 3.80
C VAL A 97 7.44 1.97 4.63
N PRO A 98 6.19 2.40 4.90
CA PRO A 98 5.22 1.59 5.64
C PRO A 98 4.81 0.30 4.94
N LEU A 99 4.70 0.31 3.60
CA LEU A 99 4.44 -0.90 2.82
C LEU A 99 5.63 -1.87 2.87
N ILE A 100 6.87 -1.38 2.77
CA ILE A 100 8.06 -2.21 2.88
C ILE A 100 8.17 -2.81 4.29
N ALA A 101 8.04 -1.98 5.32
CA ALA A 101 8.11 -2.40 6.71
C ALA A 101 7.05 -3.46 7.02
N SER A 102 5.80 -3.24 6.60
CA SER A 102 4.71 -4.20 6.79
C SER A 102 4.97 -5.51 6.04
N GLY A 103 5.49 -5.43 4.81
CA GLY A 103 5.87 -6.58 4.00
C GLY A 103 6.91 -7.46 4.69
N ILE A 104 8.01 -6.85 5.15
CA ILE A 104 9.09 -7.52 5.89
C ILE A 104 8.56 -8.16 7.18
N ILE A 105 7.79 -7.42 7.97
CA ILE A 105 7.23 -7.90 9.25
C ILE A 105 6.37 -9.14 9.02
N LEU A 106 5.48 -9.11 8.03
CA LEU A 106 4.56 -10.22 7.73
C LEU A 106 5.30 -11.45 7.20
N LEU A 107 6.32 -11.28 6.35
CA LEU A 107 7.11 -12.38 5.82
C LEU A 107 7.97 -13.06 6.90
N LEU A 108 8.73 -12.29 7.68
CA LEU A 108 9.60 -12.83 8.72
C LEU A 108 8.80 -13.59 9.78
N LYS A 109 7.67 -13.02 10.21
CA LYS A 109 6.87 -13.60 11.30
C LYS A 109 5.96 -14.75 10.87
N THR A 110 5.87 -15.04 9.56
CA THR A 110 5.22 -16.25 9.09
C THR A 110 6.12 -17.49 9.21
N ASN A 111 7.44 -17.36 9.07
CA ASN A 111 8.35 -18.52 9.15
C ASN A 111 8.49 -19.07 10.56
N ASN A 112 8.50 -18.21 11.58
CA ASN A 112 8.65 -18.66 12.98
C ASN A 112 7.44 -19.44 13.51
N SER A 113 6.26 -19.32 12.89
CA SER A 113 5.07 -20.08 13.31
C SER A 113 5.14 -21.55 12.93
N LYS A 114 5.89 -21.91 11.87
CA LYS A 114 6.03 -23.30 11.41
C LYS A 114 7.21 -24.04 12.05
N SER A 115 8.14 -23.31 12.66
CA SER A 115 9.33 -23.86 13.31
C SER A 115 9.08 -24.36 14.73
N ASN A 116 8.00 -23.92 15.38
CA ASN A 116 7.66 -24.28 16.77
C ASN A 116 6.67 -25.46 16.86
N GLU A 117 6.33 -26.08 15.72
CA GLU A 117 5.47 -27.28 15.64
C GLU A 117 6.26 -28.55 15.26
N LYS A 118 7.61 -28.49 15.28
CA LYS A 118 8.50 -29.65 15.18
C LYS A 118 9.30 -29.80 16.46
#